data_AF-A0A3E0W3G4-F1
#
_entry.id   AF-A0A3E0W3G4-F1
#
_cell.length_a   1.000
_cell.length_b   1.000
_cell.length_c   1.000
_cell.angle_alpha   90.00
_cell.angle_beta   90.00
_cell.angle_gamma   90.00
#
_symmetry.space_group_name_H-M   'P 1'
#
loop_
_entity.id
_entity.type
_entity.pdbx_description
1 polymer ?
#
loop_
_entity_poly.entity_id
_entity_poly.type
_entity_poly.pdbx_seq_one_letter_code
_entity_poly.pdbx_strand_id
1 'polypeptide(L)' 'MNPPEKESIVRTIVDRISRYFPASPAAHITAVVGQEYDALNGSRLRGYIPNLVQHNARRILRAETTGAAINTA' A
#
# COMPACT_ATOMS: atom_id res chain seq x y z
N MET A 1 -17.28 9.02 5.45
CA MET A 1 -15.86 9.32 5.19
C MET A 1 -15.83 10.33 4.07
N ASN A 2 -15.04 11.40 4.17
CA ASN A 2 -14.91 12.35 3.08
C ASN A 2 -13.97 11.74 2.03
N PRO A 3 -14.42 11.49 0.77
CA PRO A 3 -13.58 10.99 -0.31
C PRO A 3 -12.21 11.72 -0.44
N PRO A 4 -12.11 13.05 -0.20
CA PRO A 4 -10.84 13.77 -0.22
C PRO A 4 -9.78 13.28 0.78
N GLU A 5 -10.19 12.75 1.93
CA GLU A 5 -9.26 12.32 3.00
C GLU A 5 -8.57 11.00 2.65
N LYS A 6 -9.35 10.00 2.21
CA LYS A 6 -8.81 8.72 1.73
C LYS A 6 -7.84 8.96 0.58
N GLU A 7 -8.25 9.74 -0.41
CA GLU A 7 -7.44 10.00 -1.60
C GLU A 7 -6.12 10.68 -1.25
N SER A 8 -6.15 11.66 -0.34
CA SER A 8 -4.92 12.32 0.14
C SER A 8 -3.99 11.36 0.89
N ILE A 9 -4.53 10.50 1.75
CA ILE A 9 -3.73 9.52 2.50
C ILE A 9 -3.12 8.48 1.55
N VAL A 10 -3.93 7.90 0.67
CA VAL A 10 -3.49 6.91 -0.32
C VAL A 10 -2.40 7.49 -1.20
N ARG A 11 -2.61 8.68 -1.79
CA ARG A 11 -1.60 9.35 -2.63
C ARG A 11 -0.28 9.57 -1.89
N THR A 12 -0.35 10.09 -0.67
CA THR A 12 0.86 10.32 0.16
C THR A 12 1.65 9.03 0.41
N ILE A 13 0.95 7.93 0.68
CA ILE A 13 1.58 6.62 0.93
C ILE A 13 2.15 6.06 -0.38
N VAL A 14 1.42 6.15 -1.50
CA VAL A 14 1.89 5.72 -2.83
C VAL A 14 3.17 6.44 -3.23
N ASP A 15 3.23 7.77 -3.07
CA ASP A 15 4.43 8.57 -3.38
C ASP A 15 5.64 8.10 -2.56
N ARG A 16 5.42 7.79 -1.27
CA ARG A 16 6.47 7.30 -0.39
C ARG A 16 6.93 5.89 -0.77
N ILE A 17 6.00 4.98 -1.04
CA ILE A 17 6.30 3.58 -1.36
C ILE A 17 6.99 3.49 -2.73
N SER A 18 6.55 4.25 -3.72
CA SER A 18 7.14 4.24 -5.08
C SER A 18 8.64 4.55 -5.10
N ARG A 19 9.12 5.38 -4.15
CA ARG A 19 10.56 5.66 -3.99
C ARG A 19 11.37 4.45 -3.55
N TYR A 20 10.76 3.50 -2.83
CA TYR A 20 11.42 2.28 -2.33
C TYR A 20 11.19 1.07 -3.25
N PHE A 21 10.18 1.11 -4.12
CA PHE A 21 9.84 0.04 -5.06
C PHE A 21 9.77 0.58 -6.49
N PRO A 22 10.88 1.10 -7.06
CA PRO A 22 10.86 1.72 -8.38
C PRO A 22 10.54 0.74 -9.52
N ALA A 23 10.71 -0.57 -9.29
CA ALA A 23 10.37 -1.62 -10.24
C ALA A 23 8.87 -1.98 -10.26
N SER A 24 8.11 -1.57 -9.23
CA SER A 24 6.68 -1.85 -9.14
C SER A 24 5.88 -0.73 -9.82
N PRO A 25 4.94 -1.03 -10.72
CA PRO A 25 4.11 0.00 -11.36
C PRO A 25 3.32 0.82 -10.33
N ALA A 26 3.27 2.15 -10.49
CA ALA A 26 2.54 3.04 -9.57
C ALA A 26 1.05 2.70 -9.44
N ALA A 27 0.42 2.22 -10.52
CA ALA A 27 -0.96 1.75 -10.51
C ALA A 27 -1.15 0.52 -9.60
N HIS A 28 -0.18 -0.40 -9.60
CA HIS A 28 -0.19 -1.57 -8.71
C HIS A 28 -0.02 -1.16 -7.25
N ILE A 29 0.95 -0.30 -6.96
CA ILE A 29 1.16 0.24 -5.61
C ILE A 29 -0.11 0.95 -5.11
N THR A 30 -0.78 1.71 -5.98
CA THR A 30 -2.05 2.39 -5.65
C THR A 30 -3.15 1.40 -5.30
N ALA A 31 -3.29 0.31 -6.07
CA ALA A 31 -4.27 -0.73 -5.80
C ALA A 31 -4.02 -1.40 -4.44
N VAL A 32 -2.78 -1.81 -4.16
CA VAL A 32 -2.40 -2.43 -2.88
C VAL A 32 -2.68 -1.49 -1.70
N VAL A 33 -2.25 -0.23 -1.79
CA VAL A 33 -2.46 0.78 -0.73
C VAL A 33 -3.95 1.06 -0.52
N GLY A 34 -4.75 1.13 -1.59
CA GLY A 34 -6.19 1.34 -1.53
C GLY A 34 -6.92 0.18 -0.84
N GLN A 35 -6.57 -1.05 -1.18
CA GLN A 35 -7.14 -2.27 -0.57
C GLN A 35 -6.84 -2.34 0.93
N GLU A 36 -5.60 -2.09 1.33
CA GLU A 36 -5.20 -2.07 2.75
C GLU A 36 -5.93 -0.97 3.52
N TYR A 37 -6.11 0.20 2.91
CA TYR A 37 -6.87 1.28 3.52
C TYR A 37 -8.32 0.88 3.76
N ASP A 38 -8.99 0.32 2.75
CA ASP A 38 -10.39 -0.09 2.86
C ASP A 38 -10.60 -1.18 3.91
N ALA A 39 -9.66 -2.13 4.03
CA ALA A 39 -9.67 -3.15 5.07
C ALA A 39 -9.60 -2.56 6.49
N LEU A 40 -8.85 -1.48 6.68
CA LEU A 40 -8.61 -0.87 7.99
C LEU A 40 -9.58 0.26 8.34
N ASN A 41 -10.27 0.84 7.35
CA ASN A 41 -11.16 1.98 7.51
C ASN A 41 -12.39 1.70 8.41
N GLY A 42 -12.82 0.43 8.48
CA GLY A 42 -13.86 -0.01 9.41
C GLY A 42 -13.41 -0.09 10.88
N SER A 43 -12.11 0.03 11.16
CA SER A 43 -11.55 -0.17 12.51
C SER A 43 -11.67 1.07 13.41
N ARG A 44 -11.62 0.85 14.73
CA ARG A 44 -11.53 1.92 15.74
C ARG A 44 -10.17 2.64 15.75
N LEU A 45 -9.19 2.18 14.96
CA LEU A 45 -7.80 2.64 14.98
C LEU A 45 -7.51 3.67 13.88
N ARG A 46 -8.46 4.57 13.59
CA ARG A 46 -8.38 5.50 12.45
C ARG A 46 -7.11 6.34 12.41
N GLY A 47 -6.60 6.79 13.57
CA GLY A 47 -5.35 7.55 13.66
C GLY A 47 -4.09 6.76 13.26
N TYR A 48 -4.15 5.43 13.27
CA TYR A 48 -3.03 4.54 12.91
C TYR A 48 -3.14 3.97 11.50
N ILE A 49 -4.26 4.19 10.80
CA ILE A 49 -4.49 3.66 9.44
C ILE A 49 -3.31 3.98 8.51
N PRO A 50 -2.78 5.21 8.42
CA PRO A 50 -1.70 5.50 7.48
C PRO A 50 -0.44 4.64 7.71
N ASN A 51 -0.05 4.45 8.97
CA ASN A 51 1.13 3.66 9.33
C ASN A 51 0.91 2.17 9.05
N LEU A 52 -0.27 1.64 9.38
CA LEU A 52 -0.60 0.23 9.15
C LEU A 52 -0.70 -0.10 7.65
N VAL A 53 -1.37 0.75 6.88
CA VAL A 53 -1.45 0.64 5.42
C VAL A 53 -0.06 0.64 4.81
N GLN A 54 0.79 1.60 5.19
CA GLN A 54 2.16 1.67 4.67
C GLN A 54 2.95 0.40 5.04
N HIS A 55 2.83 -0.09 6.27
CA HIS A 55 3.55 -1.29 6.72
C HIS A 55 3.12 -2.53 5.92
N ASN A 56 1.82 -2.77 5.79
CA ASN A 56 1.28 -3.93 5.08
C ASN A 56 1.57 -3.88 3.58
N ALA A 57 1.39 -2.73 2.93
CA ALA A 57 1.70 -2.57 1.52
C ALA A 57 3.18 -2.87 1.21
N ARG A 58 4.11 -2.41 2.06
CA ARG A 58 5.54 -2.74 1.91
C ARG A 58 5.81 -4.24 2.08
N ARG A 59 5.10 -4.91 2.99
CA ARG A 59 5.24 -6.37 3.21
C ARG A 59 4.81 -7.14 1.97
N ILE A 60 3.67 -6.78 1.37
CA ILE A 60 3.13 -7.40 0.15
C ILE A 60 4.10 -7.20 -1.01
N LEU A 61 4.50 -5.96 -1.31
CA LEU A 61 5.39 -5.64 -2.42
C LEU A 61 6.78 -6.29 -2.27
N ARG A 62 7.29 -6.44 -1.04
CA ARG A 62 8.52 -7.20 -0.78
C ARG A 62 8.34 -8.68 -1.09
N ALA A 63 7.24 -9.28 -0.64
CA ALA A 63 6.95 -10.68 -0.91
C ALA A 63 6.81 -10.95 -2.43
N GLU A 64 6.24 -10.02 -3.19
CA GLU A 64 6.17 -10.10 -4.66
C GLU A 64 7.57 -9.99 -5.30
N THR A 65 8.39 -9.04 -4.84
CA THR A 65 9.75 -8.84 -5.37
C THR A 65 10.66 -10.04 -5.06
N THR A 66 10.56 -10.61 -3.86
CA THR A 66 11.34 -11.80 -3.46
C THR A 66 10.76 -13.10 -4.05
N GLY A 67 9.43 -13.19 -4.16
CA GLY A 67 8.72 -14.35 -4.71
C GLY A 67 8.85 -14.52 -6.22
N ALA A 68 9.18 -13.46 -6.96
CA ALA A 68 9.49 -13.53 -8.39
C ALA A 68 10.74 -14.37 -8.70
N ALA A 69 11.58 -14.70 -7.72
CA ALA A 69 12.80 -15.49 -7.91
C ALA A 69 12.61 -17.02 -7.76
N ILE A 70 11.41 -17.51 -7.38
CA ILE A 70 11.20 -18.93 -7.01
C ILE A 70 10.24 -19.72 -7.92
N ASN A 71 9.72 -19.13 -9.00
CA ASN A 71 8.83 -19.84 -9.96
C ASN A 71 9.26 -19.64 -11.42
N THR A 72 10.48 -20.07 -11.73
CA THR A 72 10.93 -20.36 -13.10
C THR A 72 11.77 -21.62 -13.08
N ALA A 73 11.12 -22.78 -13.10
CA ALA A 73 11.73 -24.09 -13.30
C ALA A 73 10.76 -24.96 -14.12
#